data_AF-A0A9E5IW59-F1
#
_entry.id   AF-A0A9E5IW59-F1
#
_cell.length_a   1.000
_cell.length_b   1.000
_cell.length_c   1.000
_cell.angle_alpha   90.00
_cell.angle_beta   90.00
_cell.angle_gamma   90.00
#
_symmetry.space_group_name_H-M   'P 1'
#
loop_
_entity.id
_entity.type
_entity.pdbx_description
1 polymer ?
#
loop_
_entity_poly.entity_id
_entity_poly.type
_entity_poly.pdbx_seq_one_letter_code
_entity_poly.pdbx_strand_id
1 'polypeptide(L)'
;ALVNWDERYLYVGSDGMPAHPMMVGITAWQQQVPLPQSYYGKNAWSIPLHPVPAAEGISAKTNFFRGAIAVAANGIPIFNPIKNDGKTDTFLAGELDQYGGHAGRADDYHYHVAPWHLSEKLGPNLPLALALDGYPIYGLNEPDGSPTTGLDSFHGHTNAMGDYHYHASRSYPYINGGFHGQVSVQGGGVDPQPNATPVREATAPLPGAKITGFEASPDQNKYRIEYEHGGKKGSVAYQVFGNRQVQFTFTQPDGTTREQTGVQGRPSRGGDRPPEGSKGDPKEGRGPPRENDPNRKPWIENHLSEMDSDRNGKLSQEEMMAEVKKVFEGYDGNDDGKITEKEANERGVHSAIGMGPSPCRN
;
A
#
# COMPACT_ATOMS: atom_id res chain seq x y z
N ALA A 1 3.27 -7.04 -4.29
CA ALA A 1 2.17 -6.50 -5.10
C ALA A 1 2.25 -7.07 -6.52
N LEU A 2 1.10 -7.40 -7.10
CA LEU A 2 0.95 -7.65 -8.53
C LEU A 2 0.69 -6.33 -9.23
N VAL A 3 1.23 -6.15 -10.43
CA VAL A 3 1.05 -4.93 -11.22
C VAL A 3 0.49 -5.31 -12.58
N ASN A 4 -0.50 -4.56 -13.04
CA ASN A 4 -1.09 -4.66 -14.37
C ASN A 4 -1.46 -3.25 -14.85
N TRP A 5 -1.79 -3.04 -16.13
CA TRP A 5 -2.24 -1.75 -16.62
C TRP A 5 -3.11 -1.86 -17.87
N ASP A 6 -3.86 -0.80 -18.14
CA ASP A 6 -4.45 -0.53 -19.44
C ASP A 6 -3.96 0.84 -19.97
N GLU A 7 -4.56 1.36 -21.03
CA GLU A 7 -4.18 2.67 -21.60
C GLU A 7 -4.42 3.85 -20.65
N ARG A 8 -5.15 3.66 -19.54
CA ARG A 8 -5.59 4.74 -18.65
C ARG A 8 -5.06 4.58 -17.23
N TYR A 9 -4.97 3.35 -16.73
CA TYR A 9 -4.71 3.07 -15.32
C TYR A 9 -3.61 2.04 -15.13
N LEU A 10 -2.78 2.32 -14.13
CA LEU A 10 -1.98 1.34 -13.43
C LEU A 10 -2.87 0.64 -12.38
N TYR A 11 -2.89 -0.68 -12.41
CA TYR A 11 -3.54 -1.51 -11.42
C TYR A 11 -2.50 -2.11 -10.46
N VAL A 12 -2.60 -1.77 -9.18
CA VAL A 12 -1.74 -2.31 -8.13
C VAL A 12 -2.56 -3.26 -7.27
N GLY A 13 -2.21 -4.54 -7.31
CA GLY A 13 -2.83 -5.58 -6.52
C GLY A 13 -1.97 -6.06 -5.35
N SER A 14 -2.59 -6.32 -4.20
CA SER A 14 -1.91 -6.86 -3.02
C SER A 14 -2.89 -7.60 -2.12
N ASP A 15 -2.34 -8.35 -1.17
CA ASP A 15 -3.09 -8.92 -0.06
C ASP A 15 -3.23 -7.94 1.12
N GLY A 16 -2.74 -6.71 0.99
CA GLY A 16 -2.77 -5.70 2.05
C GLY A 16 -1.88 -6.02 3.27
N MET A 17 -0.96 -6.99 3.17
CA MET A 17 -0.08 -7.38 4.29
C MET A 17 1.39 -7.01 4.01
N PRO A 18 2.00 -6.07 4.75
CA PRO A 18 3.41 -5.76 4.60
C PRO A 18 4.31 -6.81 5.26
N ALA A 19 5.54 -6.94 4.74
CA ALA A 19 6.57 -7.80 5.30
C ALA A 19 7.33 -7.13 6.47
N HIS A 20 6.61 -6.67 7.49
CA HIS A 20 7.17 -6.15 8.74
C HIS A 20 6.23 -6.40 9.93
N PRO A 21 6.71 -6.37 11.18
CA PRO A 21 5.83 -6.44 12.35
C PRO A 21 4.82 -5.28 12.37
N MET A 22 3.54 -5.57 12.55
CA MET A 22 2.47 -4.57 12.52
C MET A 22 1.93 -4.29 13.92
N MET A 23 1.28 -3.14 14.10
CA MET A 23 0.54 -2.72 15.31
C MET A 23 1.38 -2.45 16.56
N VAL A 24 2.65 -2.87 16.61
CA VAL A 24 3.53 -2.72 17.78
C VAL A 24 3.72 -1.24 18.14
N GLY A 25 3.44 -0.91 19.40
CA GLY A 25 3.56 0.46 19.93
C GLY A 25 2.24 1.23 20.03
N ILE A 26 1.18 0.78 19.35
CA ILE A 26 -0.13 1.47 19.35
C ILE A 26 -0.77 1.46 20.73
N THR A 27 -1.32 2.61 21.15
CA THR A 27 -1.97 2.82 22.46
C THR A 27 -3.42 3.32 22.36
N ALA A 28 -3.88 3.78 21.19
CA ALA A 28 -5.19 4.40 21.04
C ALA A 28 -6.13 3.71 20.03
N TRP A 29 -5.63 2.79 19.20
CA TRP A 29 -6.42 2.01 18.23
C TRP A 29 -5.94 0.55 18.13
N GLN A 30 -6.02 -0.16 19.26
CA GLN A 30 -5.33 -1.43 19.50
C GLN A 30 -6.23 -2.67 19.49
N GLN A 31 -7.49 -2.53 19.07
CA GLN A 31 -8.47 -3.62 19.12
C GLN A 31 -8.81 -4.22 17.74
N GLN A 32 -8.18 -3.69 16.69
CA GLN A 32 -8.14 -4.31 15.36
C GLN A 32 -6.85 -5.07 15.15
N VAL A 33 -6.88 -6.02 14.22
CA VAL A 33 -5.73 -6.84 13.85
C VAL A 33 -5.54 -6.78 12.34
N PRO A 34 -4.33 -6.85 11.80
CA PRO A 34 -4.13 -6.86 10.36
C PRO A 34 -4.58 -8.21 9.79
N LEU A 35 -5.46 -8.17 8.81
CA LEU A 35 -5.91 -9.32 8.04
C LEU A 35 -5.62 -9.08 6.56
N PRO A 36 -5.28 -10.13 5.81
CA PRO A 36 -5.12 -10.02 4.37
C PRO A 36 -6.44 -9.60 3.73
N GLN A 37 -6.39 -8.61 2.84
CA GLN A 37 -7.51 -8.12 2.04
C GLN A 37 -7.21 -8.41 0.57
N SER A 38 -8.17 -8.97 -0.16
CA SER A 38 -7.96 -9.32 -1.56
C SER A 38 -8.11 -8.09 -2.46
N TYR A 39 -7.04 -7.30 -2.60
CA TYR A 39 -7.00 -6.16 -3.51
C TYR A 39 -6.53 -6.58 -4.90
N TYR A 40 -7.19 -7.55 -5.53
CA TYR A 40 -6.77 -8.10 -6.82
C TYR A 40 -7.87 -8.00 -7.89
N GLY A 41 -7.46 -8.05 -9.16
CA GLY A 41 -8.39 -8.01 -10.30
C GLY A 41 -9.26 -6.75 -10.27
N LYS A 42 -10.59 -6.93 -10.25
CA LYS A 42 -11.55 -5.81 -10.19
C LYS A 42 -11.54 -5.03 -8.88
N ASN A 43 -10.88 -5.57 -7.84
CA ASN A 43 -10.69 -4.93 -6.54
C ASN A 43 -9.25 -4.47 -6.34
N ALA A 44 -8.45 -4.32 -7.42
CA ALA A 44 -7.12 -3.72 -7.33
C ALA A 44 -7.22 -2.20 -7.18
N TRP A 45 -6.16 -1.58 -6.66
CA TRP A 45 -6.00 -0.13 -6.71
C TRP A 45 -5.83 0.32 -8.16
N SER A 46 -6.51 1.38 -8.58
CA SER A 46 -6.37 1.96 -9.90
C SER A 46 -5.81 3.38 -9.80
N ILE A 47 -4.68 3.63 -10.44
CA ILE A 47 -3.97 4.91 -10.42
C ILE A 47 -3.85 5.41 -11.86
N PRO A 48 -4.26 6.65 -12.18
CA PRO A 48 -4.15 7.19 -13.54
C PRO A 48 -2.69 7.17 -14.04
N LEU A 49 -2.45 6.69 -15.26
CA LEU A 49 -1.13 6.75 -15.92
C LEU A 49 -0.82 8.13 -16.47
N HIS A 50 -1.86 8.89 -16.80
CA HIS A 50 -1.78 10.23 -17.37
C HIS A 50 -2.48 11.21 -16.41
N PRO A 51 -1.80 11.62 -15.33
CA PRO A 51 -2.37 12.57 -14.39
C PRO A 51 -2.65 13.91 -15.08
N VAL A 52 -3.80 14.51 -14.75
CA VAL A 52 -4.22 15.80 -15.31
C VAL A 52 -4.23 16.82 -14.17
N PRO A 53 -3.50 17.94 -14.25
CA PRO A 53 -3.58 19.01 -13.26
C PRO A 53 -5.02 19.48 -13.06
N ALA A 54 -5.42 19.66 -11.80
CA ALA A 54 -6.69 20.28 -11.48
C ALA A 54 -6.59 21.80 -11.65
N ALA A 55 -7.68 22.45 -12.09
CA ALA A 55 -7.75 23.91 -12.09
C ALA A 55 -7.61 24.49 -10.66
N GLU A 56 -8.16 23.78 -9.69
CA GLU A 56 -7.98 24.00 -8.25
C GLU A 56 -7.78 22.64 -7.58
N GLY A 57 -6.63 22.45 -6.94
CA GLY A 57 -6.36 21.20 -6.22
C GLY A 57 -7.16 21.09 -4.92
N ILE A 58 -7.28 19.87 -4.40
CA ILE A 58 -8.12 19.56 -3.23
C ILE A 58 -7.23 19.20 -2.04
N SER A 59 -7.37 19.92 -0.93
CA SER A 59 -6.57 19.67 0.28
C SER A 59 -7.08 18.46 1.06
N ALA A 60 -6.14 17.60 1.49
CA ALA A 60 -6.39 16.52 2.45
C ALA A 60 -6.64 17.03 3.87
N LYS A 61 -6.33 18.29 4.19
CA LYS A 61 -6.66 18.89 5.49
C LYS A 61 -8.16 19.01 5.72
N THR A 62 -8.93 19.16 4.65
CA THR A 62 -10.38 19.40 4.69
C THR A 62 -11.20 18.34 3.96
N ASN A 63 -10.55 17.37 3.29
CA ASN A 63 -11.18 16.34 2.47
C ASN A 63 -10.47 14.98 2.65
N PHE A 64 -10.96 13.95 1.97
CA PHE A 64 -10.34 12.61 1.93
C PHE A 64 -10.17 11.95 3.29
N PHE A 65 -11.13 12.16 4.20
CA PHE A 65 -11.13 11.52 5.52
C PHE A 65 -11.61 10.06 5.47
N ARG A 66 -11.78 9.48 4.28
CA ARG A 66 -12.15 8.07 4.08
C ARG A 66 -11.39 7.52 2.87
N GLY A 67 -10.90 6.29 3.01
CA GLY A 67 -10.12 5.62 1.97
C GLY A 67 -8.69 6.15 1.87
N ALA A 68 -7.96 5.61 0.91
CA ALA A 68 -6.60 5.97 0.62
C ALA A 68 -6.51 7.29 -0.16
N ILE A 69 -5.35 7.92 -0.05
CA ILE A 69 -4.89 9.03 -0.90
C ILE A 69 -3.70 8.65 -1.76
N ALA A 70 -3.02 7.54 -1.44
CA ALA A 70 -1.91 7.01 -2.20
C ALA A 70 -1.76 5.49 -1.97
N VAL A 71 -0.93 4.84 -2.77
CA VAL A 71 -0.51 3.45 -2.58
C VAL A 71 1.02 3.41 -2.50
N ALA A 72 1.55 2.87 -1.42
CA ALA A 72 2.99 2.72 -1.21
C ALA A 72 3.60 1.71 -2.19
N ALA A 73 4.91 1.80 -2.41
CA ALA A 73 5.64 0.90 -3.32
C ALA A 73 5.52 -0.60 -2.96
N ASN A 74 5.21 -0.93 -1.71
CA ASN A 74 4.93 -2.31 -1.28
C ASN A 74 3.48 -2.76 -1.51
N GLY A 75 2.62 -1.90 -2.09
CA GLY A 75 1.22 -2.18 -2.37
C GLY A 75 0.26 -1.95 -1.20
N ILE A 76 0.74 -1.34 -0.11
CA ILE A 76 -0.10 -0.97 1.04
C ILE A 76 -0.67 0.43 0.82
N PRO A 77 -1.99 0.64 1.01
CA PRO A 77 -2.56 1.96 0.88
C PRO A 77 -2.07 2.92 1.97
N ILE A 78 -2.02 4.19 1.62
CA ILE A 78 -1.71 5.31 2.51
C ILE A 78 -2.98 6.16 2.61
N PHE A 79 -3.50 6.28 3.82
CA PHE A 79 -4.68 7.04 4.16
C PHE A 79 -4.28 8.43 4.65
N ASN A 80 -5.25 9.33 4.69
CA ASN A 80 -5.05 10.69 5.19
C ASN A 80 -4.58 10.69 6.66
N PRO A 81 -3.53 11.45 7.02
CA PRO A 81 -3.10 11.59 8.42
C PRO A 81 -4.23 12.01 9.38
N ILE A 82 -5.21 12.78 8.88
CA ILE A 82 -6.40 13.17 9.62
C ILE A 82 -7.49 12.09 9.48
N LYS A 83 -7.94 11.56 10.61
CA LYS A 83 -8.94 10.49 10.65
C LYS A 83 -10.34 10.97 10.28
N ASN A 84 -11.28 10.03 10.22
CA ASN A 84 -12.67 10.22 9.77
C ASN A 84 -13.48 11.33 10.49
N ASP A 85 -13.02 11.84 11.64
CA ASP A 85 -13.65 12.97 12.34
C ASP A 85 -13.23 14.35 11.79
N GLY A 86 -12.28 14.37 10.85
CA GLY A 86 -11.76 15.56 10.20
C GLY A 86 -10.90 16.46 11.09
N LYS A 87 -10.46 15.97 12.26
CA LYS A 87 -9.77 16.80 13.27
C LYS A 87 -8.57 16.12 13.91
N THR A 88 -8.64 14.81 14.17
CA THR A 88 -7.58 14.11 14.90
C THR A 88 -6.49 13.63 13.95
N ASP A 89 -5.25 14.02 14.24
CA ASP A 89 -4.05 13.48 13.63
C ASP A 89 -3.72 12.09 14.21
N THR A 90 -3.71 11.08 13.34
CA THR A 90 -3.57 9.66 13.70
C THR A 90 -2.20 9.35 14.30
N PHE A 91 -1.14 10.03 13.83
CA PHE A 91 0.21 9.87 14.37
C PHE A 91 0.29 10.45 15.79
N LEU A 92 -0.20 11.67 15.98
CA LEU A 92 -0.18 12.33 17.30
C LEU A 92 -1.12 11.66 18.30
N ALA A 93 -2.15 10.96 17.84
CA ALA A 93 -3.08 10.20 18.68
C ALA A 93 -2.49 8.91 19.25
N GLY A 94 -1.30 8.47 18.81
CA GLY A 94 -0.72 7.19 19.24
C GLY A 94 -1.43 5.97 18.63
N GLU A 95 -2.03 6.16 17.45
CA GLU A 95 -2.77 5.12 16.72
C GLU A 95 -1.89 4.37 15.71
N LEU A 96 -0.63 4.78 15.49
CA LEU A 96 0.27 4.18 14.50
C LEU A 96 1.37 3.34 15.14
N ASP A 97 1.75 2.27 14.44
CA ASP A 97 2.95 1.51 14.74
C ASP A 97 4.23 2.22 14.27
N GLN A 98 5.38 1.62 14.55
CA GLN A 98 6.69 2.18 14.19
C GLN A 98 6.91 2.37 12.68
N TYR A 99 6.11 1.71 11.83
CA TYR A 99 6.18 1.83 10.37
C TYR A 99 5.18 2.84 9.83
N GLY A 100 4.37 3.45 10.70
CA GLY A 100 3.46 4.53 10.35
C GLY A 100 2.07 4.07 9.93
N GLY A 101 1.67 2.85 10.29
CA GLY A 101 0.36 2.30 9.94
C GLY A 101 -0.35 1.60 11.09
N HIS A 102 -1.58 1.16 10.79
CA HIS A 102 -2.43 0.38 11.70
C HIS A 102 -3.51 -0.38 10.93
N ALA A 103 -4.26 -1.22 11.64
CA ALA A 103 -5.40 -1.95 11.10
C ALA A 103 -6.71 -1.17 11.28
N GLY A 104 -7.38 -0.89 10.17
CA GLY A 104 -8.67 -0.21 10.09
C GLY A 104 -9.84 -1.05 10.62
N ARG A 105 -11.04 -0.49 10.49
CA ARG A 105 -12.29 -1.10 10.95
C ARG A 105 -12.62 -2.42 10.25
N ALA A 106 -12.07 -2.66 9.06
CA ALA A 106 -12.22 -3.92 8.36
C ALA A 106 -11.08 -4.90 8.63
N ASP A 107 -10.28 -4.64 9.68
CA ASP A 107 -9.03 -5.34 9.96
C ASP A 107 -8.04 -5.21 8.77
N ASP A 108 -8.10 -4.11 8.01
CA ASP A 108 -7.24 -3.81 6.86
C ASP A 108 -6.03 -2.97 7.29
N TYR A 109 -4.80 -3.40 7.01
CA TYR A 109 -3.62 -2.62 7.36
C TYR A 109 -3.35 -1.50 6.33
N HIS A 110 -3.10 -0.29 6.81
CA HIS A 110 -2.76 0.86 5.98
C HIS A 110 -1.84 1.85 6.71
N TYR A 111 -1.06 2.62 5.96
CA TYR A 111 -0.23 3.69 6.50
C TYR A 111 -1.02 5.00 6.61
N HIS A 112 -0.59 5.90 7.50
CA HIS A 112 -1.06 7.30 7.57
C HIS A 112 0.09 8.31 7.43
N VAL A 113 1.33 7.84 7.47
CA VAL A 113 2.53 8.63 7.26
C VAL A 113 3.43 7.90 6.27
N ALA A 114 4.45 8.58 5.74
CA ALA A 114 5.37 7.94 4.81
C ALA A 114 6.03 6.69 5.41
N PRO A 115 6.03 5.55 4.69
CA PRO A 115 6.67 4.32 5.12
C PRO A 115 8.19 4.42 4.96
N TRP A 116 8.86 5.14 5.86
CA TRP A 116 10.28 5.49 5.75
C TRP A 116 11.22 4.28 5.63
N HIS A 117 10.82 3.12 6.17
CA HIS A 117 11.55 1.87 6.00
C HIS A 117 11.66 1.40 4.53
N LEU A 118 10.77 1.88 3.65
CA LEU A 118 10.91 1.69 2.21
C LEU A 118 11.96 2.64 1.64
N SER A 119 12.05 3.88 2.14
CA SER A 119 13.01 4.89 1.64
C SER A 119 14.45 4.41 1.65
N GLU A 120 14.84 3.63 2.65
CA GLU A 120 16.19 3.05 2.74
C GLU A 120 16.48 2.09 1.59
N LYS A 121 15.46 1.34 1.15
CA LYS A 121 15.55 0.36 0.06
C LYS A 121 15.33 0.97 -1.31
N LEU A 122 14.53 2.04 -1.39
CA LEU A 122 14.21 2.66 -2.68
C LEU A 122 15.26 3.70 -3.09
N GLY A 123 15.96 4.28 -2.12
CA GLY A 123 16.79 5.46 -2.37
C GLY A 123 15.94 6.68 -2.74
N PRO A 124 16.58 7.80 -3.10
CA PRO A 124 15.88 9.04 -3.45
C PRO A 124 15.27 9.01 -4.86
N ASN A 125 15.84 8.22 -5.77
CA ASN A 125 15.51 8.22 -7.19
C ASN A 125 14.18 7.52 -7.52
N LEU A 126 13.63 6.72 -6.60
CA LEU A 126 12.42 5.95 -6.82
C LEU A 126 11.30 6.37 -5.85
N PRO A 127 10.05 6.41 -6.33
CA PRO A 127 8.95 6.92 -5.53
C PRO A 127 8.62 5.98 -4.36
N LEU A 128 8.37 6.56 -3.19
CA LEU A 128 7.86 5.87 -2.01
C LEU A 128 6.43 5.37 -2.21
N ALA A 129 5.65 6.12 -2.97
CA ALA A 129 4.25 5.86 -3.24
C ALA A 129 3.80 6.53 -4.53
N LEU A 130 2.64 6.12 -5.02
CA LEU A 130 1.91 6.80 -6.08
C LEU A 130 0.61 7.38 -5.48
N ALA A 131 0.39 8.68 -5.67
CA ALA A 131 -0.86 9.33 -5.28
C ALA A 131 -2.01 8.85 -6.18
N LEU A 132 -3.23 8.84 -5.68
CA LEU A 132 -4.39 8.39 -6.45
C LEU A 132 -4.79 9.31 -7.61
N ASP A 133 -4.20 10.52 -7.69
CA ASP A 133 -4.31 11.41 -8.86
C ASP A 133 -3.30 11.08 -9.97
N GLY A 134 -2.38 10.13 -9.72
CA GLY A 134 -1.40 9.63 -10.70
C GLY A 134 0.02 10.15 -10.54
N TYR A 135 0.26 11.15 -9.67
CA TYR A 135 1.60 11.69 -9.49
C TYR A 135 2.45 10.89 -8.48
N PRO A 136 3.77 10.77 -8.71
CA PRO A 136 4.66 10.08 -7.78
C PRO A 136 4.88 10.88 -6.49
N ILE A 137 5.14 10.14 -5.40
CA ILE A 137 5.50 10.69 -4.09
C ILE A 137 6.90 10.20 -3.74
N TYR A 138 7.86 11.12 -3.69
CA TYR A 138 9.25 10.85 -3.30
C TYR A 138 9.48 11.02 -1.80
N GLY A 139 10.70 10.69 -1.37
CA GLY A 139 11.17 10.94 0.00
C GLY A 139 11.48 12.42 0.25
N LEU A 140 12.46 12.67 1.13
CA LEU A 140 12.84 14.03 1.55
C LEU A 140 13.64 14.82 0.49
N ASN A 141 14.16 14.12 -0.50
CA ASN A 141 15.08 14.65 -1.50
C ASN A 141 14.47 14.46 -2.90
N GLU A 142 14.95 15.25 -3.84
CA GLU A 142 14.71 15.08 -5.26
C GLU A 142 15.19 13.71 -5.77
N PRO A 143 14.72 13.27 -6.94
CA PRO A 143 15.21 12.04 -7.56
C PRO A 143 16.72 12.00 -7.85
N ASP A 144 17.43 13.14 -7.91
CA ASP A 144 18.91 13.17 -7.96
C ASP A 144 19.59 13.20 -6.60
N GLY A 145 18.82 13.10 -5.51
CA GLY A 145 19.30 13.17 -4.14
C GLY A 145 19.55 14.58 -3.63
N SER A 146 19.33 15.64 -4.43
CA SER A 146 19.42 17.01 -3.94
C SER A 146 18.28 17.35 -2.95
N PRO A 147 18.47 18.32 -2.04
CA PRO A 147 17.41 18.72 -1.12
C PRO A 147 16.22 19.34 -1.85
N THR A 148 15.03 18.93 -1.45
CA THR A 148 13.78 19.48 -1.97
C THR A 148 13.62 20.95 -1.59
N THR A 149 13.20 21.80 -2.53
CA THR A 149 12.91 23.22 -2.30
C THR A 149 11.66 23.68 -3.05
N GLY A 150 11.05 24.78 -2.62
CA GLY A 150 9.95 25.41 -3.36
C GLY A 150 8.64 24.60 -3.41
N LEU A 151 8.37 23.78 -2.39
CA LEU A 151 7.16 22.98 -2.29
C LEU A 151 5.91 23.86 -2.18
N ASP A 152 4.84 23.43 -2.85
CA ASP A 152 3.51 24.02 -2.81
C ASP A 152 2.71 23.61 -1.55
N SER A 153 1.43 23.99 -1.49
CA SER A 153 0.57 23.68 -0.35
C SER A 153 0.19 22.20 -0.21
N PHE A 154 0.42 21.38 -1.23
CA PHE A 154 0.23 19.91 -1.18
C PHE A 154 1.54 19.16 -0.98
N HIS A 155 2.63 19.88 -0.68
CA HIS A 155 3.95 19.33 -0.44
C HIS A 155 4.55 18.67 -1.69
N GLY A 156 4.23 19.21 -2.87
CA GLY A 156 4.85 18.85 -4.14
C GLY A 156 5.35 20.07 -4.91
N HIS A 157 5.96 19.85 -6.07
CA HIS A 157 6.35 20.94 -6.98
C HIS A 157 6.44 20.45 -8.42
N THR A 158 6.63 21.37 -9.36
CA THR A 158 6.99 21.05 -10.75
C THR A 158 8.49 21.25 -10.94
N ASN A 159 9.18 20.23 -11.44
CA ASN A 159 10.60 20.29 -11.74
C ASN A 159 10.88 21.16 -13.00
N ALA A 160 12.16 21.36 -13.33
CA ALA A 160 12.56 22.16 -14.50
C ALA A 160 12.14 21.55 -15.85
N MET A 161 11.79 20.27 -15.89
CA MET A 161 11.33 19.54 -17.09
C MET A 161 9.80 19.62 -17.26
N GLY A 162 9.08 20.12 -16.26
CA GLY A 162 7.63 20.25 -16.29
C GLY A 162 6.88 19.11 -15.59
N ASP A 163 7.59 18.17 -14.96
CA ASP A 163 6.95 17.07 -14.24
C ASP A 163 6.61 17.51 -12.82
N TYR A 164 5.36 17.27 -12.42
CA TYR A 164 4.94 17.50 -11.05
C TYR A 164 5.12 16.22 -10.21
N HIS A 165 5.60 16.37 -8.98
CA HIS A 165 5.71 15.27 -8.02
C HIS A 165 5.56 15.76 -6.59
N TYR A 166 5.13 14.88 -5.70
CA TYR A 166 5.03 15.15 -4.28
C TYR A 166 6.29 14.70 -3.54
N HIS A 167 6.48 15.25 -2.35
CA HIS A 167 7.47 14.78 -1.39
C HIS A 167 6.79 14.39 -0.08
N ALA A 168 7.26 13.32 0.54
CA ALA A 168 6.94 13.00 1.92
C ALA A 168 7.61 13.97 2.90
N SER A 169 7.16 13.99 4.14
CA SER A 169 7.69 14.88 5.19
C SER A 169 7.76 14.20 6.55
N ARG A 170 8.68 14.66 7.41
CA ARG A 170 8.72 14.21 8.82
C ARG A 170 7.75 14.97 9.71
N SER A 171 7.20 16.08 9.23
CA SER A 171 6.13 16.85 9.86
C SER A 171 4.86 16.74 9.02
N TYR A 172 3.71 17.10 9.60
CA TYR A 172 2.47 17.25 8.83
C TYR A 172 2.75 18.03 7.52
N PRO A 173 2.31 17.53 6.34
CA PRO A 173 1.32 16.47 6.13
C PRO A 173 1.85 15.03 6.09
N TYR A 174 3.12 14.78 6.40
CA TYR A 174 3.82 13.49 6.41
C TYR A 174 3.98 12.76 5.07
N ILE A 175 3.02 12.94 4.17
CA ILE A 175 2.98 12.44 2.79
C ILE A 175 2.58 13.62 1.88
N ASN A 176 1.69 13.45 0.90
CA ASN A 176 1.09 14.56 0.16
C ASN A 176 -0.04 15.25 0.97
N GLY A 177 -0.09 16.59 0.92
CA GLY A 177 -1.08 17.41 1.63
C GLY A 177 -2.44 17.54 0.94
N GLY A 178 -2.64 16.87 -0.19
CA GLY A 178 -3.81 16.96 -1.06
C GLY A 178 -3.50 16.44 -2.46
N PHE A 179 -4.37 16.77 -3.41
CA PHE A 179 -4.19 16.46 -4.82
C PHE A 179 -4.04 17.73 -5.65
N HIS A 180 -2.91 17.82 -6.35
CA HIS A 180 -2.64 18.68 -7.49
C HIS A 180 -3.41 18.22 -8.72
N GLY A 181 -3.53 16.89 -8.94
CA GLY A 181 -4.24 16.31 -10.06
C GLY A 181 -5.74 16.17 -9.83
N GLN A 182 -6.46 15.88 -10.92
CA GLN A 182 -7.89 15.60 -10.88
C GLN A 182 -8.16 14.24 -10.22
N VAL A 183 -9.11 14.23 -9.29
CA VAL A 183 -9.68 13.01 -8.68
C VAL A 183 -11.19 13.09 -8.69
N SER A 184 -11.87 11.95 -8.83
CA SER A 184 -13.30 11.86 -8.53
C SER A 184 -13.49 11.66 -7.03
N VAL A 185 -14.48 12.33 -6.44
CA VAL A 185 -14.73 12.27 -5.00
C VAL A 185 -16.13 11.73 -4.74
N GLN A 186 -16.22 10.63 -4.01
CA GLN A 186 -17.49 10.04 -3.58
C GLN A 186 -17.41 9.61 -2.12
N GLY A 187 -18.47 9.87 -1.35
CA GLY A 187 -18.58 9.40 0.04
C GLY A 187 -17.50 9.93 1.00
N GLY A 188 -16.77 10.98 0.63
CA GLY A 188 -15.67 11.56 1.40
C GLY A 188 -14.27 11.02 1.11
N GLY A 189 -14.13 10.18 0.07
CA GLY A 189 -12.85 9.62 -0.41
C GLY A 189 -12.70 9.75 -1.93
N VAL A 190 -11.52 9.36 -2.44
CA VAL A 190 -11.29 9.23 -3.89
C VAL A 190 -12.08 8.05 -4.45
N ASP A 191 -12.59 8.17 -5.68
CA ASP A 191 -13.31 7.12 -6.39
C ASP A 191 -12.69 6.88 -7.79
N PRO A 192 -12.58 5.63 -8.28
CA PRO A 192 -12.87 4.37 -7.58
C PRO A 192 -11.79 3.95 -6.59
N GLN A 193 -12.17 3.16 -5.59
CA GLN A 193 -11.25 2.50 -4.65
C GLN A 193 -11.67 1.05 -4.38
N PRO A 194 -10.71 0.18 -4.06
CA PRO A 194 -11.01 -1.18 -3.68
C PRO A 194 -11.68 -1.23 -2.30
N ASN A 195 -12.42 -2.31 -2.05
CA ASN A 195 -13.14 -2.52 -0.81
C ASN A 195 -12.43 -3.57 0.05
N ALA A 196 -12.17 -3.23 1.31
CA ALA A 196 -11.85 -4.20 2.34
C ALA A 196 -13.13 -4.90 2.84
N THR A 197 -13.04 -6.17 3.20
CA THR A 197 -14.18 -6.94 3.70
C THR A 197 -13.98 -7.35 5.16
N PRO A 198 -14.75 -6.80 6.11
CA PRO A 198 -14.63 -7.16 7.51
C PRO A 198 -15.04 -8.62 7.74
N VAL A 199 -14.43 -9.26 8.74
CA VAL A 199 -14.83 -10.60 9.23
C VAL A 199 -15.63 -10.55 10.52
N ARG A 200 -15.61 -9.40 11.19
CA ARG A 200 -16.22 -9.14 12.48
C ARG A 200 -16.59 -7.66 12.60
N GLU A 201 -17.41 -7.33 13.59
CA GLU A 201 -17.65 -5.94 13.95
C GLU A 201 -16.39 -5.30 14.55
N ALA A 202 -16.12 -4.05 14.14
CA ALA A 202 -15.04 -3.25 14.70
C ALA A 202 -15.32 -2.95 16.18
N THR A 203 -14.39 -3.34 17.04
CA THR A 203 -14.41 -3.07 18.48
C THR A 203 -13.93 -1.65 18.81
N ALA A 204 -14.35 -1.14 19.97
CA ALA A 204 -13.87 0.15 20.48
C ALA A 204 -12.45 0.02 21.06
N PRO A 205 -11.63 1.10 21.04
CA PRO A 205 -10.33 1.11 21.71
C PRO A 205 -10.39 0.69 23.17
N LEU A 206 -9.30 0.14 23.69
CA LEU A 206 -9.16 -0.29 25.08
C LEU A 206 -8.25 0.70 25.85
N PRO A 207 -8.80 1.65 26.62
CA PRO A 207 -7.99 2.68 27.28
C PRO A 207 -6.91 2.07 28.18
N GLY A 208 -5.67 2.57 28.06
CA GLY A 208 -4.53 2.10 28.85
C GLY A 208 -3.89 0.80 28.36
N ALA A 209 -4.37 0.21 27.25
CA ALA A 209 -3.71 -0.91 26.62
C ALA A 209 -2.66 -0.45 25.60
N LYS A 210 -1.55 -1.18 25.52
CA LYS A 210 -0.47 -0.97 24.55
C LYS A 210 -0.13 -2.27 23.84
N ILE A 211 -0.04 -2.26 22.50
CA ILE A 211 0.48 -3.41 21.76
C ILE A 211 1.99 -3.52 21.98
N THR A 212 2.44 -4.70 22.38
CA THR A 212 3.84 -4.99 22.72
C THR A 212 4.51 -5.98 21.77
N GLY A 213 3.75 -6.72 20.98
CA GLY A 213 4.31 -7.74 20.09
C GLY A 213 3.39 -8.10 18.93
N PHE A 214 4.02 -8.53 17.84
CA PHE A 214 3.38 -9.09 16.66
C PHE A 214 4.22 -10.24 16.15
N GLU A 215 3.58 -11.38 15.93
CA GLU A 215 4.19 -12.58 15.37
C GLU A 215 3.33 -13.12 14.23
N ALA A 216 3.98 -13.64 13.20
CA ALA A 216 3.35 -14.35 12.10
C ALA A 216 4.04 -15.72 11.93
N SER A 217 3.28 -16.75 11.60
CA SER A 217 3.82 -18.06 11.25
C SER A 217 4.56 -17.99 9.90
N PRO A 218 5.52 -18.91 9.65
CA PRO A 218 6.26 -18.94 8.38
C PRO A 218 5.37 -19.05 7.12
N ASP A 219 4.25 -19.76 7.24
CA ASP A 219 3.23 -19.93 6.20
C ASP A 219 2.19 -18.80 6.16
N GLN A 220 2.39 -17.74 6.95
CA GLN A 220 1.58 -16.51 6.99
C GLN A 220 0.07 -16.77 7.08
N ASN A 221 -0.32 -17.79 7.83
CA ASN A 221 -1.73 -18.11 8.06
C ASN A 221 -2.11 -18.04 9.54
N LYS A 222 -1.14 -17.92 10.45
CA LYS A 222 -1.36 -17.73 11.88
C LYS A 222 -0.61 -16.49 12.33
N TYR A 223 -1.24 -15.75 13.21
CA TYR A 223 -0.72 -14.50 13.71
C TYR A 223 -1.05 -14.37 15.19
N ARG A 224 -0.24 -13.59 15.90
CA ARG A 224 -0.43 -13.28 17.30
C ARG A 224 -0.06 -11.83 17.56
N ILE A 225 -1.00 -11.10 18.15
CA ILE A 225 -0.75 -9.77 18.71
C ILE A 225 -0.72 -9.90 20.22
N GLU A 226 0.33 -9.33 20.84
CA GLU A 226 0.45 -9.24 22.29
C GLU A 226 0.22 -7.80 22.74
N TYR A 227 -0.48 -7.64 23.87
CA TYR A 227 -0.70 -6.34 24.47
C TYR A 227 -0.52 -6.38 25.97
N GLU A 228 -0.17 -5.24 26.55
CA GLU A 228 -0.17 -5.01 27.98
C GLU A 228 -1.36 -4.13 28.37
N HIS A 229 -2.05 -4.47 29.46
CA HIS A 229 -3.09 -3.66 30.06
C HIS A 229 -3.03 -3.81 31.59
N GLY A 230 -2.82 -2.69 32.30
CA GLY A 230 -2.66 -2.70 33.76
C GLY A 230 -1.47 -3.54 34.26
N GLY A 231 -0.35 -3.53 33.53
CA GLY A 231 0.86 -4.30 33.88
C GLY A 231 0.77 -5.81 33.65
N LYS A 232 -0.32 -6.29 33.04
CA LYS A 232 -0.54 -7.70 32.72
C LYS A 232 -0.66 -7.90 31.21
N LYS A 233 -0.22 -9.06 30.73
CA LYS A 233 -0.22 -9.40 29.30
C LYS A 233 -1.53 -10.05 28.88
N GLY A 234 -2.08 -9.61 27.76
CA GLY A 234 -3.11 -10.29 26.98
C GLY A 234 -2.62 -10.57 25.56
N SER A 235 -3.44 -11.28 24.77
CA SER A 235 -3.12 -11.54 23.37
C SER A 235 -4.36 -11.75 22.51
N VAL A 236 -4.21 -11.54 21.21
CA VAL A 236 -5.15 -11.96 20.17
C VAL A 236 -4.39 -12.86 19.21
N ALA A 237 -4.67 -14.15 19.25
CA ALA A 237 -4.17 -15.11 18.26
C ALA A 237 -5.24 -15.31 17.19
N TYR A 238 -4.86 -15.41 15.92
CA TYR A 238 -5.80 -15.67 14.85
C TYR A 238 -5.20 -16.53 13.74
N GLN A 239 -6.05 -17.36 13.13
CA GLN A 239 -5.71 -18.19 11.98
C GLN A 239 -6.62 -17.88 10.81
N VAL A 240 -6.02 -17.62 9.65
CA VAL A 240 -6.69 -17.41 8.37
C VAL A 240 -6.71 -18.73 7.61
N PHE A 241 -7.89 -19.17 7.20
CA PHE A 241 -8.10 -20.40 6.45
C PHE A 241 -8.34 -20.10 4.96
N GLY A 242 -7.98 -21.04 4.09
CA GLY A 242 -8.12 -20.88 2.63
C GLY A 242 -9.56 -20.70 2.12
N ASN A 243 -10.57 -20.96 2.95
CA ASN A 243 -11.98 -20.69 2.69
C ASN A 243 -12.41 -19.27 3.14
N ARG A 244 -11.45 -18.37 3.39
CA ARG A 244 -11.66 -17.00 3.89
C ARG A 244 -12.23 -16.90 5.30
N GLN A 245 -12.29 -18.02 6.02
CA GLN A 245 -12.62 -18.04 7.44
C GLN A 245 -11.43 -17.55 8.27
N VAL A 246 -11.72 -16.83 9.34
CA VAL A 246 -10.72 -16.42 10.32
C VAL A 246 -11.21 -16.85 11.70
N GLN A 247 -10.40 -17.62 12.41
CA GLN A 247 -10.65 -18.00 13.81
C GLN A 247 -9.77 -17.15 14.71
N PHE A 248 -10.36 -16.56 15.74
CA PHE A 248 -9.70 -15.73 16.73
C PHE A 248 -9.77 -16.40 18.10
N THR A 249 -8.69 -16.29 18.86
CA THR A 249 -8.61 -16.60 20.28
C THR A 249 -8.12 -15.36 21.00
N PHE A 250 -9.02 -14.75 21.77
CA PHE A 250 -8.73 -13.59 22.62
C PHE A 250 -8.36 -14.11 24.01
N THR A 251 -7.20 -13.73 24.52
CA THR A 251 -6.75 -14.05 25.88
C THR A 251 -6.61 -12.74 26.65
N GLN A 252 -7.45 -12.55 27.65
CA GLN A 252 -7.43 -11.38 28.51
C GLN A 252 -6.29 -11.43 29.52
N PRO A 253 -5.91 -10.30 30.14
CA PRO A 253 -4.84 -10.26 31.14
C PRO A 253 -5.12 -11.02 32.44
N ASP A 254 -6.37 -11.42 32.69
CA ASP A 254 -6.76 -12.31 33.79
C ASP A 254 -6.69 -13.80 33.42
N GLY A 255 -6.28 -14.12 32.18
CA GLY A 255 -6.18 -15.48 31.65
C GLY A 255 -7.48 -16.02 31.05
N THR A 256 -8.59 -15.28 31.12
CA THR A 256 -9.84 -15.69 30.47
C THR A 256 -9.69 -15.68 28.96
N THR A 257 -10.27 -16.68 28.31
CA THR A 257 -10.21 -16.82 26.86
C THR A 257 -11.60 -16.77 26.23
N ARG A 258 -11.68 -16.22 25.03
CA ARG A 258 -12.87 -16.21 24.19
C ARG A 258 -12.47 -16.55 22.76
N GLU A 259 -13.26 -17.38 22.11
CA GLU A 259 -13.12 -17.63 20.67
C GLU A 259 -14.17 -16.86 19.86
N GLN A 260 -13.79 -16.50 18.65
CA GLN A 260 -14.68 -15.93 17.64
C GLN A 260 -14.29 -16.47 16.27
N THR A 261 -15.27 -16.57 15.38
CA THR A 261 -15.01 -16.92 13.99
C THR A 261 -15.72 -15.92 13.08
N GLY A 262 -15.03 -15.51 12.03
CA GLY A 262 -15.55 -14.65 10.98
C GLY A 262 -15.25 -15.23 9.60
N VAL A 263 -15.89 -14.71 8.56
CA VAL A 263 -15.62 -15.11 7.16
C VAL A 263 -15.58 -13.86 6.30
N GLN A 264 -14.47 -13.63 5.57
CA GLN A 264 -14.41 -12.54 4.61
C GLN A 264 -15.33 -12.86 3.42
N GLY A 265 -16.23 -11.95 3.10
CA GLY A 265 -17.13 -12.06 1.94
C GLY A 265 -18.60 -12.27 2.26
N ARG A 266 -18.99 -12.35 3.54
CA ARG A 266 -20.40 -12.16 3.93
C ARG A 266 -20.60 -10.71 4.39
N PRO A 267 -21.57 -9.96 3.82
CA PRO A 267 -22.06 -8.76 4.47
C PRO A 267 -22.52 -9.15 5.87
N SER A 268 -22.05 -8.46 6.90
CA SER A 268 -22.61 -8.60 8.24
C SER A 268 -24.13 -8.37 8.12
N ARG A 269 -24.94 -9.37 8.47
CA ARG A 269 -26.40 -9.21 8.57
C ARG A 269 -26.67 -8.27 9.75
N GLY A 270 -26.93 -7.00 9.46
CA GLY A 270 -27.35 -6.02 10.46
C GLY A 270 -27.89 -4.74 9.83
N GLY A 271 -29.23 -4.65 9.71
CA GLY A 271 -29.97 -3.40 9.48
C GLY A 271 -30.70 -3.33 8.14
N ASP A 272 -31.97 -3.75 8.11
CA ASP A 272 -32.89 -3.55 7.00
C ASP A 272 -32.93 -2.08 6.54
N ARG A 273 -32.70 -1.85 5.25
CA ARG A 273 -33.22 -0.69 4.53
C ARG A 273 -34.09 -1.19 3.37
N PRO A 274 -35.33 -0.71 3.23
CA PRO A 274 -36.26 -1.18 2.21
C PRO A 274 -35.83 -0.74 0.79
N PRO A 275 -36.30 -1.43 -0.26
CA PRO A 275 -35.73 -1.35 -1.59
C PRO A 275 -36.34 -0.23 -2.42
N GLU A 276 -35.56 0.35 -3.33
CA GLU A 276 -36.10 1.12 -4.45
C GLU A 276 -35.32 0.80 -5.74
N GLY A 277 -36.05 0.38 -6.77
CA GLY A 277 -35.68 0.63 -8.17
C GLY A 277 -34.87 -0.43 -8.93
N SER A 278 -35.57 -1.33 -9.59
CA SER A 278 -35.11 -2.39 -10.50
C SER A 278 -34.50 -1.91 -11.85
N LYS A 279 -33.46 -2.58 -12.36
CA LYS A 279 -33.45 -3.49 -13.55
C LYS A 279 -32.07 -3.60 -14.23
N GLY A 280 -31.61 -4.85 -14.45
CA GLY A 280 -30.64 -5.23 -15.49
C GLY A 280 -29.73 -6.40 -15.11
N ASP A 281 -29.91 -7.58 -15.74
CA ASP A 281 -29.19 -8.85 -15.51
C ASP A 281 -28.29 -9.22 -16.74
N PRO A 282 -27.40 -10.26 -16.70
CA PRO A 282 -25.93 -10.10 -16.90
C PRO A 282 -25.33 -10.96 -18.04
N LYS A 283 -24.01 -10.87 -18.29
CA LYS A 283 -23.23 -11.95 -18.97
C LYS A 283 -21.79 -12.15 -18.44
N GLU A 284 -21.38 -13.42 -18.52
CA GLU A 284 -20.29 -14.18 -17.88
C GLU A 284 -18.87 -13.96 -18.44
N GLY A 285 -17.84 -14.35 -17.65
CA GLY A 285 -16.48 -14.61 -18.15
C GLY A 285 -15.37 -14.90 -17.11
N ARG A 286 -15.16 -16.20 -16.84
CA ARG A 286 -13.93 -16.98 -16.48
C ARG A 286 -12.74 -16.29 -15.75
N GLY A 287 -12.29 -16.86 -14.61
CA GLY A 287 -11.13 -16.38 -13.81
C GLY A 287 -9.86 -17.26 -13.86
N PRO A 288 -8.71 -16.82 -13.28
CA PRO A 288 -7.47 -17.61 -13.25
C PRO A 288 -6.92 -17.99 -11.85
N PRO A 289 -5.90 -18.89 -11.76
CA PRO A 289 -5.45 -19.64 -10.57
C PRO A 289 -4.21 -19.08 -9.83
N ARG A 290 -3.72 -19.80 -8.79
CA ARG A 290 -3.04 -19.40 -7.52
C ARG A 290 -1.49 -19.31 -7.48
N GLU A 291 -0.98 -18.46 -6.56
CA GLU A 291 0.42 -18.15 -6.14
C GLU A 291 0.93 -18.96 -4.90
N ASN A 292 2.22 -19.35 -4.82
CA ASN A 292 3.11 -19.32 -3.62
C ASN A 292 4.54 -19.91 -3.84
N ASP A 293 5.64 -19.13 -3.65
CA ASP A 293 6.94 -19.51 -2.99
C ASP A 293 7.92 -18.29 -2.75
N PRO A 294 8.93 -18.30 -1.83
CA PRO A 294 9.05 -17.27 -0.78
C PRO A 294 10.49 -16.71 -0.59
N ASN A 295 11.31 -16.54 -1.64
CA ASN A 295 12.72 -16.14 -1.50
C ASN A 295 13.07 -14.67 -1.89
N ARG A 296 12.11 -13.73 -1.88
CA ARG A 296 12.30 -12.36 -2.41
C ARG A 296 12.89 -11.35 -1.41
N LYS A 297 14.01 -10.71 -1.79
CA LYS A 297 14.49 -9.41 -1.27
C LYS A 297 14.09 -8.26 -2.22
N PRO A 298 14.05 -6.99 -1.74
CA PRO A 298 13.44 -5.85 -2.44
C PRO A 298 14.17 -5.48 -3.73
N TRP A 299 13.39 -5.22 -4.78
CA TRP A 299 13.83 -5.13 -6.18
C TRP A 299 14.65 -3.87 -6.53
N ILE A 300 14.41 -2.75 -5.83
CA ILE A 300 15.00 -1.44 -6.19
C ILE A 300 16.52 -1.39 -5.99
N GLU A 301 17.03 -2.03 -4.95
CA GLU A 301 18.46 -1.99 -4.61
C GLU A 301 19.38 -2.65 -5.66
N ASN A 302 18.83 -3.45 -6.60
CA ASN A 302 19.64 -4.17 -7.58
C ASN A 302 19.66 -3.57 -9.00
N HIS A 303 18.83 -2.57 -9.34
CA HIS A 303 18.58 -2.22 -10.76
C HIS A 303 18.70 -0.72 -11.11
N LEU A 304 19.05 0.12 -10.16
CA LEU A 304 19.13 1.58 -10.35
C LEU A 304 20.15 2.02 -11.42
N SER A 305 21.28 1.33 -11.55
CA SER A 305 22.30 1.61 -12.57
C SER A 305 21.96 1.12 -13.97
N GLU A 306 20.91 0.29 -14.11
CA GLU A 306 20.49 -0.31 -15.38
C GLU A 306 19.29 0.43 -16.01
N MET A 307 18.51 1.15 -15.19
CA MET A 307 17.25 1.81 -15.56
C MET A 307 17.41 3.26 -16.06
N ASP A 308 18.55 3.88 -15.78
CA ASP A 308 18.94 5.21 -16.25
C ASP A 308 19.48 5.11 -17.69
N SER A 309 18.55 4.99 -18.65
CA SER A 309 18.85 4.70 -20.07
C SER A 309 19.60 5.84 -20.76
N ASP A 310 19.31 7.09 -20.44
CA ASP A 310 20.04 8.24 -20.95
C ASP A 310 21.31 8.59 -20.14
N ARG A 311 21.54 7.87 -19.02
CA ARG A 311 22.70 7.98 -18.12
C ARG A 311 22.86 9.38 -17.56
N ASN A 312 21.75 10.06 -17.34
CA ASN A 312 21.74 11.40 -16.77
C ASN A 312 21.79 11.38 -15.23
N GLY A 313 21.74 10.20 -14.61
CA GLY A 313 21.76 9.99 -13.17
C GLY A 313 20.38 10.09 -12.49
N LYS A 314 19.30 10.15 -13.27
CA LYS A 314 17.90 10.31 -12.85
C LYS A 314 17.02 9.31 -13.61
N LEU A 315 15.80 9.09 -13.11
CA LEU A 315 14.79 8.25 -13.76
C LEU A 315 13.62 9.16 -14.17
N SER A 316 13.46 9.44 -15.47
CA SER A 316 12.32 10.22 -16.00
C SER A 316 11.02 9.41 -16.04
N GLN A 317 9.86 10.06 -16.19
CA GLN A 317 8.56 9.36 -16.30
C GLN A 317 8.51 8.45 -17.53
N GLU A 318 9.11 8.85 -18.65
CA GLU A 318 9.21 8.04 -19.86
C GLU A 318 10.19 6.87 -19.71
N GLU A 319 11.27 7.02 -18.93
CA GLU A 319 12.20 5.94 -18.61
C GLU A 319 11.65 4.98 -17.56
N MET A 320 10.90 5.48 -16.58
CA MET A 320 10.17 4.65 -15.64
C MET A 320 9.08 3.85 -16.37
N MET A 321 8.38 4.43 -17.33
CA MET A 321 7.37 3.74 -18.15
C MET A 321 8.00 2.82 -19.21
N ALA A 322 9.16 3.15 -19.76
CA ALA A 322 9.91 2.31 -20.68
C ALA A 322 10.59 1.13 -19.97
N GLU A 323 11.01 1.30 -18.71
CA GLU A 323 11.51 0.20 -17.87
C GLU A 323 10.38 -0.63 -17.30
N VAL A 324 9.25 -0.05 -16.89
CA VAL A 324 8.04 -0.83 -16.57
C VAL A 324 7.62 -1.69 -17.77
N LYS A 325 7.80 -1.20 -18.99
CA LYS A 325 7.51 -1.94 -20.24
C LYS A 325 8.58 -2.97 -20.61
N LYS A 326 9.88 -2.65 -20.52
CA LYS A 326 10.98 -3.61 -20.79
C LYS A 326 11.11 -4.70 -19.72
N VAL A 327 10.92 -4.35 -18.45
CA VAL A 327 10.85 -5.31 -17.35
C VAL A 327 9.62 -6.20 -17.51
N PHE A 328 8.55 -5.69 -18.10
CA PHE A 328 7.41 -6.51 -18.48
C PHE A 328 7.75 -7.49 -19.62
N GLU A 329 8.26 -6.97 -20.74
CA GLU A 329 8.63 -7.74 -21.95
C GLU A 329 9.80 -8.73 -21.69
N GLY A 330 10.69 -8.45 -20.74
CA GLY A 330 11.82 -9.34 -20.39
C GLY A 330 11.45 -10.49 -19.46
N TYR A 331 10.32 -10.37 -18.74
CA TYR A 331 9.78 -11.42 -17.87
C TYR A 331 8.64 -12.18 -18.54
N ASP A 332 7.87 -11.53 -19.42
CA ASP A 332 6.85 -12.12 -20.28
C ASP A 332 7.49 -12.96 -21.40
N GLY A 333 8.17 -14.05 -21.01
CA GLY A 333 8.95 -14.89 -21.92
C GLY A 333 8.11 -15.62 -22.98
N ASN A 334 6.78 -15.55 -22.88
CA ASN A 334 5.86 -16.09 -23.87
C ASN A 334 5.14 -15.00 -24.71
N ASP A 335 5.44 -13.71 -24.46
CA ASP A 335 4.86 -12.52 -25.08
C ASP A 335 3.31 -12.52 -25.09
N ASP A 336 2.68 -13.00 -24.02
CA ASP A 336 1.20 -13.07 -23.91
C ASP A 336 0.55 -11.83 -23.29
N GLY A 337 1.37 -10.86 -22.90
CA GLY A 337 0.96 -9.60 -22.29
C GLY A 337 0.67 -9.71 -20.79
N LYS A 338 1.21 -10.74 -20.10
CA LYS A 338 1.06 -10.99 -18.66
C LYS A 338 2.32 -11.62 -18.10
N ILE A 339 2.61 -11.37 -16.83
CA ILE A 339 3.69 -12.07 -16.12
C ILE A 339 3.08 -13.01 -15.09
N THR A 340 3.25 -14.31 -15.32
CA THR A 340 2.85 -15.37 -14.40
C THR A 340 3.88 -15.56 -13.28
N GLU A 341 3.49 -16.24 -12.20
CA GLU A 341 4.39 -16.56 -11.08
C GLU A 341 5.64 -17.35 -11.52
N LYS A 342 5.54 -18.10 -12.62
CA LYS A 342 6.65 -18.86 -13.21
C LYS A 342 7.62 -17.94 -13.97
N GLU A 343 7.10 -17.08 -14.82
CA GLU A 343 7.84 -16.05 -15.56
C GLU A 343 8.56 -15.10 -14.61
N ALA A 344 7.89 -14.68 -13.53
CA ALA A 344 8.44 -13.85 -12.45
C ALA A 344 9.61 -14.50 -11.66
N ASN A 345 9.86 -15.80 -11.83
CA ASN A 345 10.77 -16.61 -11.01
C ASN A 345 11.77 -17.51 -11.80
N GLU A 346 11.76 -17.55 -13.14
CA GLU A 346 12.78 -18.28 -13.92
C GLU A 346 14.14 -17.55 -13.91
N ARG A 347 15.20 -18.22 -13.46
CA ARG A 347 16.58 -17.73 -13.56
C ARG A 347 17.12 -17.96 -14.97
N GLY A 348 17.16 -16.91 -15.78
CA GLY A 348 18.04 -16.90 -16.95
C GLY A 348 17.73 -15.87 -18.03
N VAL A 349 18.10 -14.60 -17.78
CA VAL A 349 18.98 -13.89 -18.73
C VAL A 349 20.07 -13.19 -17.91
N HIS A 350 21.18 -13.90 -17.71
CA HIS A 350 22.45 -13.27 -17.38
C HIS A 350 22.94 -12.48 -18.61
N SER A 351 23.39 -11.25 -18.35
CA SER A 351 24.40 -10.52 -19.11
C SER A 351 24.42 -10.69 -20.63
N ALA A 352 23.91 -9.67 -21.32
CA ALA A 352 24.41 -9.26 -22.63
C ALA A 352 25.14 -7.91 -22.54
N ILE A 353 26.02 -7.71 -21.54
CA ILE A 353 27.07 -6.68 -21.61
C ILE A 353 28.37 -7.31 -21.12
N GLY A 354 29.04 -8.02 -22.04
CA GLY A 354 30.40 -8.47 -21.83
C GLY A 354 31.35 -7.29 -21.72
N MET A 355 32.11 -7.24 -20.63
CA MET A 355 33.36 -6.49 -20.55
C MET A 355 34.29 -6.99 -21.65
N GLY A 356 34.61 -6.13 -22.61
CA GLY A 356 35.78 -6.32 -23.49
C GLY A 356 37.07 -6.11 -22.69
N PRO A 357 38.16 -6.81 -23.02
CA PRO A 357 39.42 -6.69 -22.28
C PRO A 357 40.07 -5.32 -22.52
N SER A 358 40.64 -4.75 -21.45
CA SER A 358 41.51 -3.58 -21.49
C SER A 358 42.65 -3.76 -22.50
N PRO A 359 42.98 -2.74 -23.31
CA PRO A 359 44.09 -2.84 -24.25
C PRO A 359 45.43 -2.70 -23.51
N CYS A 360 46.28 -3.71 -23.63
CA CYS A 360 47.72 -3.54 -23.46
C CYS A 360 48.21 -2.50 -24.48
N ARG A 361 48.85 -1.43 -24.00
CA ARG A 361 49.68 -0.55 -24.83
C ARG A 361 51.05 -1.19 -24.98
N ASN A 362 51.51 -1.30 -26.23
CA ASN A 362 52.94 -1.19 -26.56
C ASN A 362 53.29 0.29 -26.67
#